data_AF-A0A171AZ02-F1
#
_entry.id   AF-A0A171AZ02-F1
#
_cell.length_a   1.000
_cell.length_b   1.000
_cell.length_c   1.000
_cell.angle_alpha   90.00
_cell.angle_beta   90.00
_cell.angle_gamma   90.00
#
_symmetry.space_group_name_H-M   'P 1'
#
loop_
_entity.id
_entity.type
_entity.pdbx_description
1 polymer ?
#
loop_
_entity_poly.entity_id
_entity_poly.type
_entity_poly.pdbx_seq_one_letter_code
_entity_poly.pdbx_strand_id
1 'polypeptide(L)'
;MEMIENKTAEEIKNIWMDYHKGKDVLFSTYSYDQFQKLNSNYTKYPTFVFPLPRGDGYEFFLFQYVDSELHFTPMVQFKKHGANAPECLAVIYFPDLKDKDIILMRGEYDKDVVSPLDSQYLINLTQMFYNGESTKCIDLIEQFNNKPDEFKYPEIISEVERMGFLRVK
;
A
#
# COMPACT_ATOMS: atom_id res chain seq x y z
N MET A 1 9.72 -22.68 2.58
CA MET A 1 9.11 -22.92 3.90
C MET A 1 10.01 -23.81 4.76
N GLU A 2 10.37 -25.00 4.30
CA GLU A 2 11.21 -25.97 5.07
C GLU A 2 12.51 -25.40 5.68
N MET A 3 13.21 -24.49 4.98
CA MET A 3 14.48 -23.92 5.47
C MET A 3 14.34 -22.95 6.67
N ILE A 4 13.12 -22.54 7.02
CA ILE A 4 12.87 -21.56 8.10
C ILE A 4 11.94 -22.07 9.20
N GLU A 5 11.45 -23.31 9.12
CA GLU A 5 10.48 -23.88 10.07
C GLU A 5 10.99 -23.85 11.52
N ASN A 6 12.26 -24.23 11.72
CA ASN A 6 12.90 -24.30 13.04
C ASN A 6 13.47 -22.96 13.53
N LYS A 7 13.30 -21.87 12.78
CA LYS A 7 13.84 -20.56 13.15
C LYS A 7 12.87 -19.80 14.03
N THR A 8 13.42 -18.95 14.90
CA THR A 8 12.66 -17.99 15.70
C THR A 8 12.09 -16.88 14.82
N ALA A 9 11.10 -16.17 15.34
CA ALA A 9 10.52 -15.01 14.67
C ALA A 9 11.59 -13.98 14.27
N GLU A 10 12.49 -13.66 15.19
CA GLU A 10 13.55 -12.68 14.98
C GLU A 10 14.55 -13.12 13.90
N GLU A 11 14.97 -14.38 13.90
CA GLU A 11 15.86 -14.91 12.85
C GLU A 11 15.21 -14.84 11.47
N ILE A 12 13.90 -15.12 11.37
CA ILE A 12 13.19 -15.07 10.10
C ILE A 12 13.10 -13.63 9.59
N LYS A 13 12.80 -12.66 10.47
CA LYS A 13 12.82 -11.23 10.11
C LYS A 13 14.18 -10.83 9.57
N ASN A 14 15.26 -11.17 10.27
CA ASN A 14 16.62 -10.83 9.84
C ASN A 14 16.97 -11.45 8.48
N ILE A 15 16.64 -12.73 8.26
CA ILE A 15 16.84 -13.39 6.95
C ILE A 15 16.07 -12.66 5.85
N TRP A 16 14.82 -12.28 6.10
CA TRP A 16 14.00 -11.56 5.12
C TRP A 16 14.61 -10.20 4.75
N MET A 17 15.04 -9.46 5.76
CA MET A 17 15.67 -8.14 5.58
C MET A 17 17.00 -8.25 4.83
N ASP A 18 17.87 -9.18 5.23
CA ASP A 18 19.17 -9.40 4.60
C ASP A 18 19.05 -9.89 3.16
N TYR A 19 18.07 -10.77 2.89
CA TYR A 19 17.85 -11.28 1.54
C TYR A 19 17.40 -10.19 0.56
N HIS A 20 16.63 -9.19 1.00
CA HIS A 20 16.14 -8.12 0.14
C HIS A 20 17.01 -6.86 0.13
N LYS A 21 17.92 -6.73 1.09
CA LYS A 21 18.85 -5.62 1.18
C LYS A 21 19.59 -5.40 -0.14
N GLY A 22 19.51 -4.18 -0.67
CA GLY A 22 20.18 -3.78 -1.91
C GLY A 22 19.51 -4.25 -3.21
N LYS A 23 18.33 -4.88 -3.13
CA LYS A 23 17.50 -5.17 -4.30
C LYS A 23 16.53 -4.02 -4.57
N ASP A 24 16.12 -3.88 -5.83
CA ASP A 24 15.14 -2.87 -6.27
C ASP A 24 13.70 -3.30 -5.92
N VAL A 25 13.42 -3.52 -4.64
CA VAL A 25 12.11 -3.91 -4.11
C VAL A 25 11.85 -3.24 -2.78
N LEU A 26 10.58 -3.11 -2.42
CA LEU A 26 10.15 -2.72 -1.08
C LEU A 26 9.93 -4.00 -0.28
N PHE A 27 10.27 -3.99 1.00
CA PHE A 27 10.10 -5.17 1.86
C PHE A 27 9.93 -4.75 3.30
N SER A 28 9.09 -5.48 4.02
CA SER A 28 8.84 -5.25 5.45
C SER A 28 8.29 -6.52 6.10
N THR A 29 8.08 -6.47 7.42
CA THR A 29 7.40 -7.50 8.19
C THR A 29 6.33 -6.87 9.08
N TYR A 30 5.21 -7.55 9.23
CA TYR A 30 4.07 -7.12 10.06
C TYR A 30 3.71 -8.21 11.08
N SER A 31 3.06 -7.82 12.16
CA SER A 31 2.35 -8.80 13.00
C SER A 31 1.10 -9.32 12.29
N TYR A 32 0.60 -10.47 12.74
CA TYR A 32 -0.64 -11.03 12.21
C TYR A 32 -1.83 -10.09 12.44
N ASP A 33 -1.93 -9.49 13.64
CA ASP A 33 -3.00 -8.54 13.97
C ASP A 33 -2.98 -7.30 13.07
N GLN A 34 -1.80 -6.72 12.81
CA GLN A 34 -1.65 -5.58 11.91
C GLN A 34 -2.14 -5.93 10.50
N PHE A 35 -1.68 -7.08 9.97
CA PHE A 35 -2.10 -7.53 8.65
C PHE A 35 -3.60 -7.84 8.59
N GLN A 36 -4.18 -8.49 9.59
CA GLN A 36 -5.62 -8.80 9.58
C GLN A 36 -6.48 -7.54 9.52
N LYS A 37 -6.14 -6.50 10.29
CA LYS A 37 -6.84 -5.21 10.24
C LYS A 37 -6.78 -4.61 8.85
N LEU A 38 -5.58 -4.49 8.28
CA LEU A 38 -5.38 -3.99 6.92
C LEU A 38 -6.17 -4.81 5.90
N ASN A 39 -5.98 -6.13 5.89
CA ASN A 39 -6.59 -7.05 4.94
C ASN A 39 -8.13 -7.04 4.99
N SER A 40 -8.70 -6.92 6.19
CA SER A 40 -10.16 -6.80 6.35
C SER A 40 -10.71 -5.55 5.66
N ASN A 41 -10.01 -4.41 5.78
CA ASN A 41 -10.40 -3.16 5.14
C ASN A 41 -10.10 -3.17 3.63
N TYR A 42 -8.98 -3.77 3.20
CA TYR A 42 -8.70 -3.97 1.76
C TYR A 42 -9.81 -4.79 1.10
N THR A 43 -10.24 -5.87 1.75
CA THR A 43 -11.32 -6.73 1.24
C THR A 43 -12.65 -5.98 1.18
N LYS A 44 -12.95 -5.15 2.18
CA LYS A 44 -14.21 -4.40 2.26
C LYS A 44 -14.25 -3.21 1.29
N TYR A 45 -13.11 -2.55 1.10
CA TYR A 45 -12.97 -1.32 0.31
C TYR A 45 -11.83 -1.48 -0.70
N PRO A 46 -12.01 -2.31 -1.75
CA PRO A 46 -10.92 -2.79 -2.60
C PRO A 46 -10.43 -1.77 -3.62
N THR A 47 -11.01 -0.58 -3.72
CA THR A 47 -10.57 0.42 -4.69
C THR A 47 -10.51 1.80 -4.07
N PHE A 48 -9.43 2.55 -4.33
CA PHE A 48 -9.30 3.91 -3.83
C PHE A 48 -8.35 4.73 -4.71
N VAL A 49 -8.13 5.99 -4.38
CA VAL A 49 -7.14 6.84 -5.03
C VAL A 49 -6.25 7.50 -4.00
N PHE A 50 -4.94 7.55 -4.26
CA PHE A 50 -3.98 8.19 -3.38
C PHE A 50 -3.26 9.34 -4.09
N PRO A 51 -3.13 10.52 -3.45
CA PRO A 51 -2.34 11.62 -3.98
C PRO A 51 -0.87 11.36 -3.69
N LEU A 52 -0.03 11.43 -4.73
CA LEU A 52 1.41 11.45 -4.64
C LEU A 52 1.91 12.86 -4.97
N PRO A 53 2.72 13.50 -4.11
CA PRO A 53 3.21 14.86 -4.36
C PRO A 53 4.13 14.94 -5.59
N ARG A 54 3.91 15.97 -6.41
CA ARG A 54 4.69 16.26 -7.63
C ARG A 54 4.84 17.78 -7.78
N GLY A 55 6.02 18.32 -7.47
CA GLY A 55 6.25 19.77 -7.51
C GLY A 55 5.27 20.53 -6.60
N ASP A 56 4.51 21.45 -7.19
CA ASP A 56 3.48 22.25 -6.49
C ASP A 56 2.07 21.62 -6.52
N GLY A 57 1.95 20.37 -6.98
CA GLY A 57 0.68 19.67 -7.09
C GLY A 57 0.77 18.19 -6.72
N TYR A 58 -0.21 17.43 -7.22
CA TYR A 58 -0.36 16.01 -6.93
C TYR A 58 -0.66 15.22 -8.20
N GLU A 59 -0.09 14.03 -8.28
CA GLU A 59 -0.51 12.99 -9.20
C GLU A 59 -1.32 11.96 -8.42
N PHE A 60 -2.45 11.50 -8.97
CA PHE A 60 -3.26 10.47 -8.31
C PHE A 60 -2.93 9.08 -8.84
N PHE A 61 -2.87 8.12 -7.93
CA PHE A 61 -2.69 6.70 -8.22
C PHE A 61 -3.96 5.95 -7.82
N LEU A 62 -4.51 5.18 -8.76
CA LEU A 62 -5.57 4.22 -8.50
C LEU A 62 -4.97 3.07 -7.69
N PHE A 63 -5.53 2.81 -6.52
CA PHE A 63 -5.25 1.65 -5.70
C PHE A 63 -6.34 0.59 -5.96
N GLN A 64 -5.94 -0.66 -6.15
CA GLN A 64 -6.84 -1.81 -6.24
C GLN A 64 -6.30 -2.98 -5.41
N TYR A 65 -7.17 -3.62 -4.63
CA TYR A 65 -6.89 -4.89 -3.98
C TYR A 65 -7.56 -6.02 -4.75
N VAL A 66 -6.77 -6.86 -5.42
CA VAL A 66 -7.23 -7.95 -6.30
C VAL A 66 -6.35 -9.16 -6.04
N ASP A 67 -6.96 -10.36 -5.98
CA ASP A 67 -6.24 -11.63 -5.80
C ASP A 67 -5.24 -11.66 -4.63
N SER A 68 -5.57 -10.95 -3.55
CA SER A 68 -4.73 -10.79 -2.35
C SER A 68 -3.45 -9.96 -2.53
N GLU A 69 -3.40 -9.13 -3.58
CA GLU A 69 -2.31 -8.22 -3.90
C GLU A 69 -2.81 -6.77 -3.97
N LEU A 70 -1.94 -5.81 -3.63
CA LEU A 70 -2.21 -4.38 -3.78
C LEU A 70 -1.58 -3.90 -5.08
N HIS A 71 -2.37 -3.29 -5.95
CA HIS A 71 -1.94 -2.77 -7.23
C HIS A 71 -2.12 -1.25 -7.28
N PHE A 72 -1.12 -0.55 -7.81
CA PHE A 72 -1.15 0.90 -7.99
C PHE A 72 -0.93 1.26 -9.44
N THR A 73 -1.81 2.07 -9.99
CA THR A 73 -1.77 2.51 -11.39
C THR A 73 -1.88 4.02 -11.46
N PRO A 74 -1.00 4.76 -12.17
CA PRO A 74 -1.17 6.19 -12.35
C PRO A 74 -2.50 6.51 -13.02
N MET A 75 -3.31 7.40 -12.44
CA MET A 75 -4.64 7.73 -12.98
C MET A 75 -4.58 8.30 -14.39
N VAL A 76 -3.47 8.95 -14.77
CA VAL A 76 -3.25 9.42 -16.14
C VAL A 76 -3.17 8.25 -17.12
N GLN A 77 -2.49 7.16 -16.75
CA GLN A 77 -2.42 5.94 -17.56
C GLN A 77 -3.77 5.22 -17.59
N PHE A 78 -4.44 5.11 -16.45
CA PHE A 78 -5.78 4.53 -16.36
C PHE A 78 -6.80 5.26 -17.24
N LYS A 79 -6.80 6.60 -17.24
CA LYS A 79 -7.69 7.39 -18.12
C LYS A 79 -7.42 7.16 -19.60
N LYS A 80 -6.17 6.85 -19.97
CA LYS A 80 -5.77 6.63 -21.36
C LYS A 80 -6.02 5.20 -21.83
N HIS A 81 -5.82 4.21 -20.96
CA HIS A 81 -5.79 2.79 -21.33
C HIS A 81 -6.91 1.95 -20.69
N GLY A 82 -7.69 2.52 -19.77
CA GLY A 82 -8.75 1.84 -19.03
C GLY A 82 -8.20 0.66 -18.23
N ALA A 83 -8.93 -0.45 -18.24
CA ALA A 83 -8.53 -1.69 -17.56
C ALA A 83 -7.22 -2.32 -18.08
N ASN A 84 -6.70 -1.88 -19.22
CA ASN A 84 -5.41 -2.34 -19.77
C ASN A 84 -4.24 -1.42 -19.38
N ALA A 85 -4.45 -0.45 -18.49
CA ALA A 85 -3.37 0.42 -18.04
C ALA A 85 -2.32 -0.39 -17.27
N PRO A 86 -1.02 -0.17 -17.54
CA PRO A 86 0.03 -0.84 -16.78
C PRO A 86 0.05 -0.29 -15.35
N GLU A 87 0.06 -1.19 -14.39
CA GLU A 87 0.39 -0.86 -13.01
C GLU A 87 1.87 -0.47 -12.88
N CYS A 88 2.19 0.31 -11.86
CA CYS A 88 3.56 0.74 -11.58
C CYS A 88 4.09 0.23 -10.23
N LEU A 89 3.24 -0.36 -9.40
CA LEU A 89 3.62 -0.94 -8.11
C LEU A 89 2.61 -2.04 -7.74
N ALA A 90 3.14 -3.21 -7.38
CA ALA A 90 2.40 -4.35 -6.85
C ALA A 90 2.97 -4.76 -5.50
N VAL A 91 2.12 -5.07 -4.51
CA VAL A 91 2.54 -5.47 -3.16
C VAL A 91 1.83 -6.74 -2.73
N ILE A 92 2.63 -7.70 -2.27
CA ILE A 92 2.19 -9.02 -1.83
C ILE A 92 2.52 -9.19 -0.34
N TYR A 93 1.56 -9.73 0.41
CA TYR A 93 1.76 -10.20 1.77
C TYR A 93 1.84 -11.74 1.79
N PHE A 94 2.80 -12.29 2.50
CA PHE A 94 3.00 -13.73 2.68
C PHE A 94 2.61 -14.13 4.12
N PRO A 95 1.39 -14.65 4.34
CA PRO A 95 0.86 -14.93 5.66
C PRO A 95 1.25 -16.31 6.21
N ASP A 96 2.10 -17.05 5.50
CA ASP A 96 2.52 -18.43 5.80
C ASP A 96 3.14 -18.61 7.20
N LEU A 97 3.61 -17.53 7.82
CA LEU A 97 4.29 -17.52 9.12
C LEU A 97 3.44 -16.92 10.25
N LYS A 98 2.11 -16.83 10.05
CA LYS A 98 1.18 -16.26 11.04
C LYS A 98 1.27 -16.90 12.43
N ASP A 99 1.59 -18.19 12.52
CA ASP A 99 1.73 -18.91 13.81
C ASP A 99 2.95 -18.44 14.62
N LYS A 100 3.89 -17.73 13.97
CA LYS A 100 5.03 -17.06 14.60
C LYS A 100 4.80 -15.53 14.73
N ASP A 101 3.58 -15.07 14.53
CA ASP A 101 3.18 -13.65 14.48
C ASP A 101 4.00 -12.83 13.47
N ILE A 102 4.27 -13.42 12.30
CA ILE A 102 5.00 -12.76 11.21
C ILE A 102 4.22 -12.87 9.91
N ILE A 103 4.08 -11.72 9.25
CA ILE A 103 3.66 -11.59 7.87
C ILE A 103 4.79 -10.91 7.12
N LEU A 104 5.27 -11.52 6.05
CA LEU A 104 6.30 -10.90 5.21
C LEU A 104 5.59 -10.08 4.13
N MET A 105 6.18 -8.95 3.75
CA MET A 105 5.65 -8.11 2.67
C MET A 105 6.76 -7.83 1.67
N ARG A 106 6.42 -7.90 0.38
CA ARG A 106 7.28 -7.49 -0.73
C ARG A 106 6.50 -6.63 -1.71
N GLY A 107 7.10 -5.53 -2.16
CA GLY A 107 6.60 -4.69 -3.23
C GLY A 107 7.58 -4.64 -4.41
N GLU A 108 7.06 -4.84 -5.61
CA GLU A 108 7.78 -4.61 -6.87
C GLU A 108 7.24 -3.36 -7.54
N TYR A 109 8.10 -2.57 -8.18
CA TYR A 109 7.71 -1.33 -8.81
C TYR A 109 8.43 -1.11 -10.14
N ASP A 110 7.77 -0.39 -11.04
CA ASP A 110 8.36 0.08 -12.29
C ASP A 110 9.17 1.36 -12.02
N LYS A 111 10.50 1.21 -12.04
CA LYS A 111 11.47 2.28 -11.81
C LYS A 111 11.42 3.41 -12.85
N ASP A 112 10.82 3.17 -14.01
CA ASP A 112 10.65 4.20 -15.04
C ASP A 112 9.42 5.08 -14.76
N VAL A 113 8.55 4.68 -13.82
CA VAL A 113 7.31 5.37 -13.47
C VAL A 113 7.34 5.93 -12.04
N VAL A 114 7.83 5.16 -11.07
CA VAL A 114 7.90 5.57 -9.66
C VAL A 114 9.26 5.26 -9.05
N SER A 115 9.71 6.13 -8.14
CA SER A 115 10.92 5.89 -7.36
C SER A 115 10.67 4.94 -6.17
N PRO A 116 11.72 4.41 -5.51
CA PRO A 116 11.57 3.67 -4.26
C PRO A 116 10.86 4.51 -3.17
N LEU A 117 11.15 5.82 -3.11
CA LEU A 117 10.54 6.73 -2.15
C LEU A 117 9.05 6.96 -2.43
N ASP A 118 8.67 7.14 -3.70
CA ASP A 118 7.27 7.23 -4.11
C ASP A 118 6.50 5.95 -3.76
N SER A 119 7.11 4.80 -4.04
CA SER A 119 6.51 3.50 -3.76
C SER A 119 6.31 3.28 -2.26
N GLN A 120 7.34 3.59 -1.45
CA GLN A 120 7.23 3.52 0.01
C GLN A 120 6.17 4.49 0.54
N TYR A 121 6.07 5.70 -0.05
CA TYR A 121 5.06 6.68 0.30
C TYR A 121 3.64 6.13 0.05
N LEU A 122 3.37 5.58 -1.13
CA LEU A 122 2.07 4.99 -1.48
C LEU A 122 1.70 3.84 -0.54
N ILE A 123 2.65 2.96 -0.23
CA ILE A 123 2.45 1.85 0.71
C ILE A 123 2.11 2.37 2.12
N ASN A 124 2.89 3.31 2.63
CA ASN A 124 2.67 3.88 3.96
C ASN A 124 1.32 4.58 4.06
N LEU A 125 0.96 5.35 3.03
CA LEU A 125 -0.31 6.06 2.98
C LEU A 125 -1.49 5.08 2.94
N THR A 126 -1.36 4.02 2.16
CA THR A 126 -2.34 2.92 2.11
C THR A 126 -2.51 2.27 3.47
N GLN A 127 -1.40 1.98 4.17
CA GLN A 127 -1.46 1.37 5.50
C GLN A 127 -2.15 2.27 6.51
N MET A 128 -1.88 3.58 6.50
CA MET A 128 -2.54 4.52 7.40
C MET A 128 -4.03 4.66 7.13
N PHE A 129 -4.45 4.67 5.86
CA PHE A 129 -5.86 4.78 5.54
C PHE A 129 -6.64 3.52 5.91
N TYR A 130 -5.99 2.35 5.83
CA TYR A 130 -6.63 1.05 6.00
C TYR A 130 -6.38 0.39 7.36
N ASN A 131 -5.58 0.98 8.26
CA ASN A 131 -5.32 0.39 9.59
C ASN A 131 -6.53 0.45 10.55
N GLY A 132 -7.56 1.23 10.21
CA GLY A 132 -8.78 1.37 11.02
C GLY A 132 -8.67 2.33 12.20
N GLU A 133 -7.55 3.05 12.36
CA GLU A 133 -7.33 3.95 13.49
C GLU A 133 -7.96 5.34 13.29
N SER A 134 -8.07 5.80 12.05
CA SER A 134 -8.65 7.11 11.70
C SER A 134 -10.03 6.95 11.09
N THR A 135 -11.07 7.37 11.81
CA THR A 135 -12.44 7.40 11.29
C THR A 135 -12.54 8.23 10.00
N LYS A 136 -11.86 9.38 9.93
CA LYS A 136 -11.90 10.23 8.70
C LYS A 136 -11.28 9.51 7.50
N CYS A 137 -10.21 8.74 7.68
CA CYS A 137 -9.63 7.96 6.58
C CYS A 137 -10.57 6.84 6.13
N ILE A 138 -11.19 6.13 7.10
CA ILE A 138 -12.18 5.09 6.80
C ILE A 138 -13.42 5.67 6.09
N ASP A 139 -13.89 6.84 6.50
CA ASP A 139 -15.02 7.50 5.84
C ASP A 139 -14.70 7.87 4.38
N LEU A 140 -13.46 8.31 4.11
CA LEU A 140 -13.02 8.64 2.75
C LEU A 140 -12.95 7.40 1.85
N ILE A 141 -12.37 6.29 2.33
CA ILE A 141 -12.33 5.03 1.55
C ILE A 141 -13.74 4.48 1.33
N GLU A 142 -14.60 4.54 2.35
CA GLU A 142 -15.97 4.07 2.26
C GLU A 142 -16.79 4.89 1.27
N GLN A 143 -16.67 6.23 1.34
CA GLN A 143 -17.33 7.12 0.40
C GLN A 143 -16.90 6.81 -1.03
N PHE A 144 -15.61 6.62 -1.28
CA PHE A 144 -15.13 6.29 -2.63
C PHE A 144 -15.70 4.96 -3.16
N ASN A 145 -15.76 3.92 -2.32
CA ASN A 145 -16.24 2.60 -2.74
C ASN A 145 -17.76 2.51 -2.87
N ASN A 146 -18.51 3.19 -1.99
CA ASN A 146 -19.96 3.02 -1.89
C ASN A 146 -20.75 4.20 -2.47
N LYS A 147 -20.14 5.38 -2.58
CA LYS A 147 -20.75 6.63 -3.05
C LYS A 147 -19.78 7.47 -3.89
N PRO A 148 -19.20 6.90 -4.98
CA PRO A 148 -18.14 7.55 -5.74
C PRO A 148 -18.53 8.93 -6.28
N ASP A 149 -19.82 9.15 -6.60
CA ASP A 149 -20.34 10.44 -7.08
C ASP A 149 -20.29 11.56 -6.02
N GLU A 150 -20.21 11.20 -4.73
CA GLU A 150 -20.08 12.15 -3.63
C GLU A 150 -18.62 12.42 -3.24
N PHE A 151 -17.67 11.61 -3.73
CA PHE A 151 -16.27 11.68 -3.35
C PHE A 151 -15.60 12.95 -3.89
N LYS A 152 -14.83 13.62 -3.02
CA LYS A 152 -14.14 14.87 -3.36
C LYS A 152 -12.64 14.74 -3.19
N TYR A 153 -11.92 14.74 -4.31
CA TYR A 153 -10.45 14.71 -4.35
C TYR A 153 -9.74 15.75 -3.45
N PRO A 154 -10.25 16.99 -3.26
CA PRO A 154 -9.65 17.91 -2.30
C PRO A 154 -9.67 17.41 -0.84
N GLU A 155 -10.65 16.62 -0.43
CA GLU A 155 -10.76 16.16 0.96
C GLU A 155 -9.65 15.18 1.33
N ILE A 156 -9.28 14.27 0.42
CA ILE A 156 -8.15 13.37 0.66
C ILE A 156 -6.83 14.15 0.70
N ILE A 157 -6.62 15.14 -0.17
CA ILE A 157 -5.41 15.98 -0.13
C ILE A 157 -5.29 16.66 1.24
N SER A 158 -6.36 17.31 1.71
CA SER A 158 -6.38 17.97 3.02
C SER A 158 -6.13 17.00 4.17
N GLU A 159 -6.65 15.78 4.10
CA GLU A 159 -6.41 14.76 5.13
C GLU A 159 -4.94 14.30 5.14
N VAL A 160 -4.35 14.04 3.98
CA VAL A 160 -2.92 13.69 3.85
C VAL A 160 -2.00 14.82 4.33
N GLU A 161 -2.34 16.06 4.02
CA GLU A 161 -1.68 17.27 4.53
C GLU A 161 -1.75 17.35 6.06
N ARG A 162 -2.94 17.15 6.63
CA ARG A 162 -3.20 17.19 8.07
C ARG A 162 -2.40 16.13 8.82
N MET A 163 -2.26 14.94 8.24
CA MET A 163 -1.49 13.82 8.80
C MET A 163 0.03 14.04 8.72
N GLY A 164 0.50 15.10 8.05
CA GLY A 164 1.91 15.45 7.97
C GLY A 164 2.71 14.62 6.97
N PHE A 165 2.06 13.81 6.13
CA PHE A 165 2.72 12.96 5.12
C PHE A 165 3.53 13.75 4.09
N LEU A 166 3.22 15.02 3.91
CA LEU A 166 3.84 15.90 2.93
C LEU A 166 5.03 16.71 3.45
N ARG A 167 5.36 16.55 4.74
CA ARG A 167 6.42 17.33 5.39
C ARG A 167 7.78 16.65 5.35
N VAL A 168 7.89 15.48 4.74
CA VAL A 168 9.17 14.80 4.54
C VAL A 168 9.77 15.29 3.22
N LYS A 169 10.48 16.42 3.29
CA LYS A 169 11.47 16.83 2.28
C LYS A 169 12.86 16.55 2.82
#